data_AF-A0A4S2L077-F1
#
_entry.id   AF-A0A4S2L077-F1
#
_cell.length_a   1.000
_cell.length_b   1.000
_cell.length_c   1.000
_cell.angle_alpha   90.00
_cell.angle_beta   90.00
_cell.angle_gamma   90.00
#
_symmetry.space_group_name_H-M   'P 1'
#
loop_
_entity.id
_entity.type
_entity.pdbx_description
1 polymer ?
#
loop_
_entity_poly.entity_id
_entity_poly.type
_entity_poly.pdbx_seq_one_letter_code
_entity_poly.pdbx_strand_id
1 'polypeptide(L)'
;MLLEEYCARYGIRECQRHLAFLKNLLDKAEHGVQIDPDLFHLSYSLCANHVTGKTQHAQAVHTVLAVEREQFQYIKQRLTTLLEKQITEFRYCFPFGRPEGALEKTISLLERVLTKETGEPASADLVRNTIKTCLRNAAVLNYERISEYATIEAVSGFRIQGECGFLPL
;
A
#
# COMPACT_ATOMS: atom_id res chain seq x y z
N MET A 1 4.59 14.23 22.79
CA MET A 1 4.60 14.81 24.15
C MET A 1 3.65 14.11 25.12
N LEU A 2 2.32 14.28 25.09
CA LEU A 2 1.44 13.69 26.12
C LEU A 2 1.26 12.15 25.99
N LEU A 3 1.19 11.63 24.76
CA LEU A 3 1.09 10.19 24.51
C LEU A 3 2.40 9.46 24.79
N GLU A 4 3.54 10.10 24.54
CA GLU A 4 4.87 9.56 24.84
C GLU A 4 5.11 9.48 26.34
N GLU A 5 4.72 10.53 27.08
CA GLU A 5 4.78 10.56 28.54
C GLU A 5 3.84 9.52 29.16
N TYR A 6 2.63 9.37 28.63
CA TYR A 6 1.72 8.28 29.01
C TYR A 6 2.36 6.90 28.76
N CYS A 7 2.93 6.67 27.58
CA CYS A 7 3.54 5.38 27.25
C CYS A 7 4.76 5.06 28.13
N ALA A 8 5.59 6.06 28.45
CA ALA A 8 6.71 5.91 29.38
C ALA A 8 6.21 5.56 30.80
N ARG A 9 5.08 6.15 31.22
CA ARG A 9 4.50 5.95 32.56
C ARG A 9 3.83 4.58 32.75
N TYR A 10 3.28 4.00 31.68
CA TYR A 10 2.61 2.69 31.70
C TYR A 10 3.47 1.55 31.11
N GLY A 11 4.75 1.81 30.78
CA GLY A 11 5.64 0.81 30.20
C GLY A 11 5.18 0.31 28.82
N ILE A 12 4.34 1.07 28.11
CA ILE A 12 3.86 0.71 26.77
C ILE A 12 5.04 0.88 25.80
N ARG A 13 5.56 -0.25 25.32
CA ARG A 13 6.68 -0.27 24.39
C ARG A 13 6.31 0.44 23.10
N GLU A 14 7.22 1.26 22.60
CA GLU A 14 7.05 2.05 21.38
C GLU A 14 6.66 1.18 20.18
N CYS A 15 7.31 0.01 20.01
CA CYS A 15 6.98 -0.90 18.91
C CYS A 15 5.54 -1.43 18.98
N GLN A 16 5.01 -1.77 20.16
CA GLN A 16 3.62 -2.23 20.30
C GLN A 16 2.62 -1.17 19.85
N ARG A 17 2.91 0.10 20.16
CA ARG A 17 2.10 1.23 19.72
C ARG A 17 2.11 1.38 18.20
N HIS A 18 3.29 1.28 17.59
CA HIS A 18 3.41 1.37 16.13
C HIS A 18 2.82 0.15 15.41
N LEU A 19 2.88 -1.06 15.98
CA LEU A 19 2.18 -2.24 15.46
C LEU A 19 0.66 -2.04 15.49
N ALA A 20 0.13 -1.58 16.63
CA ALA A 20 -1.29 -1.28 16.74
C ALA A 20 -1.72 -0.15 15.80
N PHE A 21 -0.91 0.90 15.66
CA PHE A 21 -1.17 2.00 14.74
C PHE A 21 -1.15 1.53 13.28
N LEU A 22 -0.14 0.77 12.87
CA LEU A 22 -0.02 0.27 11.50
C LEU A 22 -1.15 -0.71 11.15
N LYS A 23 -1.60 -1.53 12.10
CA LYS A 23 -2.81 -2.34 11.96
C LYS A 23 -4.05 -1.47 11.72
N ASN A 24 -4.26 -0.41 12.50
CA ASN A 24 -5.40 0.48 12.31
C ASN A 24 -5.34 1.22 10.96
N LEU A 25 -4.15 1.62 10.51
CA LEU A 25 -3.96 2.23 9.19
C LEU A 25 -4.32 1.24 8.08
N LEU A 26 -3.88 -0.02 8.20
CA LEU A 26 -4.24 -1.09 7.27
C LEU A 26 -5.75 -1.31 7.23
N ASP A 27 -6.37 -1.46 8.40
CA ASP A 27 -7.82 -1.68 8.50
C ASP A 27 -8.57 -0.54 7.78
N LYS A 28 -8.18 0.73 7.99
CA LYS A 28 -8.78 1.87 7.28
C LYS A 28 -8.52 1.85 5.76
N ALA A 29 -7.30 1.53 5.34
CA ALA A 29 -6.94 1.49 3.94
C ALA A 29 -7.69 0.38 3.18
N GLU A 30 -7.90 -0.79 3.81
CA GLU A 30 -8.70 -1.88 3.25
C GLU A 30 -10.18 -1.50 3.09
N HIS A 31 -10.72 -0.63 3.95
CA HIS A 31 -12.06 -0.06 3.82
C HIS A 31 -12.15 1.11 2.81
N GLY A 32 -11.09 1.36 2.05
CA GLY A 32 -11.07 2.38 0.99
C GLY A 32 -10.77 3.80 1.46
N VAL A 33 -10.34 3.99 2.72
CA VAL A 33 -9.86 5.29 3.19
C VAL A 33 -8.48 5.55 2.59
N GLN A 34 -8.30 6.70 1.94
CA GLN A 34 -6.98 7.12 1.48
C GLN A 34 -6.11 7.47 2.68
N ILE A 35 -5.07 6.68 2.89
CA ILE A 35 -4.06 6.89 3.93
C ILE A 35 -2.78 7.39 3.25
N ASP A 36 -2.15 8.40 3.85
CA ASP A 36 -0.85 8.89 3.39
C ASP A 36 0.22 7.78 3.48
N PRO A 37 0.90 7.45 2.37
CA PRO A 37 2.01 6.50 2.38
C PRO A 37 3.10 6.80 3.42
N ASP A 38 3.34 8.07 3.76
CA ASP A 38 4.37 8.47 4.73
C ASP A 38 4.07 7.92 6.14
N LEU A 39 2.79 7.79 6.50
CA LEU A 39 2.37 7.21 7.79
C LEU A 39 2.73 5.72 7.89
N PHE A 40 2.56 4.99 6.78
CA PHE A 40 2.98 3.60 6.69
C PHE A 40 4.51 3.50 6.73
N HIS A 41 5.23 4.33 5.97
CA HIS A 41 6.71 4.36 5.97
C HIS A 41 7.30 4.55 7.36
N LEU A 42 6.83 5.56 8.09
CA LEU A 42 7.33 5.88 9.42
C LEU A 42 7.11 4.72 10.38
N SER A 43 5.87 4.24 10.45
CA SER A 43 5.48 3.21 11.41
C SER A 43 6.08 1.84 11.08
N TYR A 44 6.16 1.49 9.79
CA TYR A 44 6.79 0.25 9.34
C TYR A 44 8.28 0.25 9.65
N SER A 45 8.99 1.35 9.36
CA SER A 45 10.44 1.46 9.59
C SER A 45 10.80 1.33 11.06
N LEU A 46 10.01 1.91 11.97
CA LEU A 46 10.18 1.76 13.42
C LEU A 46 9.97 0.31 13.88
N CYS A 47 8.90 -0.35 13.41
CA CYS A 47 8.63 -1.74 13.75
C CYS A 47 9.70 -2.69 13.18
N ALA A 48 10.12 -2.47 11.92
CA ALA A 48 11.16 -3.26 11.27
C ALA A 48 12.50 -3.14 11.99
N ASN A 49 12.92 -1.92 12.37
CA ASN A 49 14.15 -1.71 13.13
C ASN A 49 14.10 -2.35 14.52
N HIS A 50 12.93 -2.34 15.18
CA HIS A 50 12.74 -3.01 16.46
C HIS A 50 12.85 -4.54 16.33
N VAL A 51 12.11 -5.14 15.39
CA VAL A 51 12.08 -6.59 15.18
C VAL A 51 13.43 -7.15 14.71
N THR A 52 14.14 -6.41 13.87
CA THR A 52 15.47 -6.77 13.35
C THR A 52 16.61 -6.50 14.34
N GLY A 53 16.35 -5.83 15.47
CA GLY A 53 17.38 -5.52 16.47
C GLY A 53 18.36 -4.43 16.06
N LYS A 54 18.08 -3.65 14.99
CA LYS A 54 18.93 -2.54 14.50
C LYS A 54 18.72 -1.22 15.26
N THR A 55 18.15 -1.25 16.46
CA THR A 55 17.94 -0.04 17.26
C THR A 55 19.29 0.40 17.83
N GLN A 56 19.83 1.50 17.31
CA GLN A 56 21.16 2.04 17.62
C GLN A 56 21.32 2.56 19.07
N HIS A 57 20.41 2.23 19.98
CA HIS A 57 20.48 2.65 21.37
C HIS A 57 21.12 1.54 22.22
N ALA A 58 22.39 1.74 22.58
CA ALA A 58 23.21 0.83 23.38
C ALA A 58 22.69 0.56 24.82
N GLN A 59 21.46 0.96 25.15
CA GLN A 59 20.83 0.82 26.47
C GLN A 59 19.41 0.22 26.43
N ALA A 60 18.85 -0.07 25.24
CA ALA A 60 17.54 -0.70 25.15
C ALA A 60 17.70 -2.23 25.27
N VAL A 61 17.29 -2.80 26.41
CA VAL A 61 17.21 -4.24 26.61
C VAL A 61 16.37 -4.86 25.47
N HIS A 62 17.06 -5.58 24.56
CA HIS A 62 16.48 -6.22 23.38
C HIS A 62 15.55 -7.37 23.77
N THR A 63 14.32 -7.05 24.17
CA THR A 63 13.27 -8.04 24.44
C THR A 63 12.16 -7.91 23.42
N VAL A 64 12.51 -8.17 22.15
CA VAL A 64 11.49 -8.38 21.11
C VAL A 64 10.75 -9.66 21.47
N LEU A 65 9.46 -9.56 21.83
CA LEU A 65 8.67 -10.74 22.13
C LEU A 65 8.34 -11.51 20.85
N ALA A 66 8.22 -12.84 20.96
CA ALA A 66 7.75 -13.69 19.86
C ALA A 66 6.40 -13.21 19.31
N VAL A 67 5.48 -12.80 20.20
CA VAL A 67 4.17 -12.24 19.82
C VAL A 67 4.31 -10.96 18.99
N GLU A 68 5.27 -10.08 19.28
CA GLU A 68 5.49 -8.86 18.51
C GLU A 68 6.07 -9.17 17.12
N ARG A 69 6.92 -10.21 17.02
CA ARG A 69 7.43 -10.70 15.73
C ARG A 69 6.31 -11.28 14.88
N GLU A 70 5.48 -12.15 15.45
CA GLU A 70 4.36 -12.77 14.74
C GLU A 70 3.35 -11.71 14.26
N GLN A 71 3.00 -10.77 15.14
CA GLN A 71 2.13 -9.65 14.78
C GLN A 71 2.73 -8.80 13.67
N PHE A 72 4.03 -8.48 13.75
CA PHE A 72 4.71 -7.75 12.69
C PHE A 72 4.68 -8.50 11.36
N GLN A 73 4.92 -9.82 11.34
CA GLN A 73 4.87 -10.61 10.11
C GLN A 73 3.47 -10.66 9.51
N TYR A 74 2.45 -10.85 10.34
CA TYR A 74 1.06 -10.81 9.89
C TYR A 74 0.70 -9.45 9.25
N ILE A 75 1.08 -8.37 9.94
CA ILE A 75 0.87 -7.01 9.47
C ILE A 75 1.66 -6.73 8.17
N LYS A 76 2.91 -7.21 8.10
CA LYS A 76 3.78 -7.09 6.92
C LYS A 76 3.14 -7.75 5.70
N GLN A 77 2.63 -8.97 5.84
CA GLN A 77 1.94 -9.68 4.76
C GLN A 77 0.71 -8.92 4.27
N ARG A 78 -0.14 -8.43 5.19
CA ARG A 78 -1.32 -7.61 4.84
C ARG A 78 -0.92 -6.34 4.10
N LEU A 79 0.13 -5.66 4.56
CA LEU A 79 0.66 -4.45 3.92
C LEU A 79 1.19 -4.77 2.51
N THR A 80 1.90 -5.88 2.31
CA THR A 80 2.33 -6.31 0.96
C THR A 80 1.13 -6.44 0.02
N THR A 81 0.10 -7.17 0.42
CA THR A 81 -1.10 -7.36 -0.42
C THR A 81 -1.82 -6.05 -0.73
N LEU A 82 -1.91 -5.14 0.26
CA LEU A 82 -2.51 -3.82 0.05
C LEU A 82 -1.71 -3.01 -0.99
N LEU A 83 -0.38 -2.98 -0.88
CA LEU A 83 0.49 -2.22 -1.78
C LEU A 83 0.46 -2.80 -3.21
N GLU A 84 0.48 -4.12 -3.35
CA GLU A 84 0.33 -4.78 -4.65
C GLU A 84 -1.01 -4.44 -5.31
N LYS A 85 -2.09 -4.42 -4.53
CA LYS A 85 -3.41 -3.97 -5.00
C LYS A 85 -3.40 -2.52 -5.44
N GLN A 86 -2.82 -1.61 -4.64
CA GLN A 86 -2.72 -0.19 -4.98
C GLN A 86 -1.90 0.06 -6.25
N ILE A 87 -0.83 -0.70 -6.48
CA ILE A 87 -0.01 -0.63 -7.71
C ILE A 87 -0.78 -1.23 -8.90
N THR A 88 -1.50 -2.33 -8.70
CA THR A 88 -2.31 -2.95 -9.75
C THR A 88 -3.47 -2.06 -10.19
N GLU A 89 -4.10 -1.37 -9.24
CA GLU A 89 -5.21 -0.44 -9.48
C GLU A 89 -4.76 1.03 -9.51
N PHE A 90 -3.52 1.29 -9.97
CA PHE A 90 -2.91 2.63 -9.87
C PHE A 90 -3.74 3.76 -10.50
N ARG A 91 -4.55 3.49 -11.53
CA ARG A 91 -5.45 4.49 -12.14
C ARG A 91 -6.56 4.96 -11.19
N TYR A 92 -7.00 4.11 -10.27
CA TYR A 92 -8.05 4.37 -9.29
C TYR A 92 -7.46 4.87 -7.98
N CYS A 93 -6.36 4.28 -7.54
CA CYS A 93 -5.67 4.69 -6.31
C CYS A 93 -4.90 6.02 -6.47
N PHE A 94 -4.40 6.31 -7.68
CA PHE A 94 -3.62 7.51 -8.00
C PHE A 94 -4.18 8.19 -9.28
N PRO A 95 -5.41 8.73 -9.23
CA PRO A 95 -6.01 9.37 -10.39
C PRO A 95 -5.17 10.56 -10.86
N PHE A 96 -4.81 10.58 -12.14
CA PHE A 96 -3.95 11.59 -12.75
C PHE A 96 -2.60 11.79 -12.05
N GLY A 97 -2.09 10.75 -11.37
CA GLY A 97 -0.84 10.84 -10.61
C GLY A 97 -0.92 11.74 -9.37
N ARG A 98 -2.14 12.03 -8.89
CA ARG A 98 -2.36 12.79 -7.65
C ARG A 98 -2.67 11.85 -6.49
N PRO A 99 -2.16 12.13 -5.27
CA PRO A 99 -1.17 13.18 -4.97
C PRO A 99 0.19 12.90 -5.62
N GLU A 100 0.93 13.97 -5.96
CA GLU A 100 2.22 13.88 -6.66
C GLU A 100 3.21 13.03 -5.85
N GLY A 101 3.87 12.08 -6.52
CA GLY A 101 4.82 11.16 -5.87
C GLY A 101 4.19 10.06 -5.00
N ALA A 102 2.86 9.96 -4.88
CA ALA A 102 2.22 8.95 -4.03
C ALA A 102 2.45 7.52 -4.55
N LEU A 103 2.42 7.31 -5.86
CA LEU A 103 2.73 6.02 -6.48
C LEU A 103 4.21 5.64 -6.24
N GLU A 104 5.12 6.59 -6.39
CA GLU A 104 6.55 6.39 -6.12
C GLU A 104 6.77 5.99 -4.66
N LYS A 105 6.18 6.74 -3.72
CA LYS A 105 6.24 6.40 -2.28
C LYS A 105 5.66 5.02 -1.99
N THR A 106 4.59 4.62 -2.68
CA THR A 106 3.97 3.29 -2.54
C THR A 106 4.90 2.18 -3.01
N ILE A 107 5.59 2.39 -4.14
CA ILE A 107 6.61 1.46 -4.66
C ILE A 107 7.82 1.40 -3.71
N SER A 108 8.32 2.53 -3.24
CA SER A 108 9.41 2.58 -2.27
C SER A 108 9.05 1.89 -0.95
N LEU A 109 7.78 1.95 -0.54
CA LEU A 109 7.30 1.20 0.63
C LEU A 109 7.29 -0.30 0.35
N LEU A 110 6.80 -0.72 -0.81
CA LEU A 110 6.79 -2.13 -1.20
C LEU A 110 8.21 -2.71 -1.21
N GLU A 111 9.20 -1.97 -1.73
CA GLU A 111 10.62 -2.33 -1.69
C GLU A 111 11.12 -2.61 -0.27
N ARG A 112 10.81 -1.70 0.66
CA ARG A 112 11.13 -1.83 2.08
C ARG A 112 10.39 -2.99 2.73
N VAL A 113 9.15 -3.24 2.35
CA VAL A 113 8.35 -4.36 2.88
C VAL A 113 8.91 -5.70 2.38
N LEU A 114 9.37 -5.78 1.14
CA LEU A 114 9.98 -6.99 0.57
C LEU A 114 11.39 -7.27 1.10
N THR A 115 11.99 -6.33 1.84
CA THR A 115 13.30 -6.51 2.50
C THR A 115 13.27 -7.71 3.43
N LYS A 116 14.35 -8.51 3.41
CA LYS A 116 14.43 -9.75 4.17
C LYS A 116 14.39 -9.47 5.66
N GLU A 117 13.90 -10.44 6.43
CA GLU A 117 13.85 -10.39 7.89
C GLU A 117 15.22 -10.24 8.56
N THR A 118 16.28 -10.67 7.88
CA THR A 118 17.68 -10.47 8.30
C THR A 118 18.12 -9.01 8.21
N GLY A 119 17.28 -8.11 7.69
CA GLY A 119 17.62 -6.73 7.40
C GLY A 119 18.55 -6.57 6.20
N GLU A 120 18.75 -7.64 5.42
CA GLU A 120 19.35 -7.57 4.08
C GLU A 120 18.34 -6.98 3.10
N PRO A 121 18.76 -6.02 2.24
CA PRO A 121 17.89 -5.48 1.19
C PRO A 121 17.31 -6.63 0.34
N ALA A 122 16.05 -6.50 -0.05
CA ALA A 122 15.45 -7.41 -1.02
C ALA A 122 16.32 -7.47 -2.27
N SER A 123 16.39 -8.63 -2.94
CA SER A 123 17.04 -8.66 -4.24
C SER A 123 16.29 -7.74 -5.20
N ALA A 124 17.04 -6.90 -5.93
CA ALA A 124 16.42 -5.98 -6.88
C ALA A 124 15.58 -6.73 -7.93
N ASP A 125 15.91 -7.99 -8.21
CA ASP A 125 15.13 -8.88 -9.07
C ASP A 125 13.76 -9.23 -8.49
N LEU A 126 13.65 -9.49 -7.18
CA LEU A 126 12.38 -9.79 -6.52
C LEU A 126 11.42 -8.61 -6.66
N VAL A 127 11.88 -7.41 -6.29
CA VAL A 127 11.13 -6.17 -6.40
C VAL A 127 10.66 -5.96 -7.84
N ARG A 128 11.57 -6.03 -8.82
CA ARG A 128 11.25 -5.86 -10.24
C ARG A 128 10.21 -6.87 -10.71
N ASN A 129 10.30 -8.13 -10.28
CA ASN A 129 9.36 -9.17 -10.68
C ASN A 129 7.97 -8.94 -10.08
N THR A 130 7.89 -8.51 -8.82
CA THR A 130 6.62 -8.14 -8.18
C THR A 130 5.97 -6.96 -8.91
N ILE A 131 6.72 -5.89 -9.19
CA ILE A 131 6.20 -4.72 -9.93
C ILE A 131 5.74 -5.12 -11.33
N LYS A 132 6.53 -5.91 -12.07
CA LYS A 132 6.14 -6.43 -13.39
C LYS A 132 4.83 -7.21 -13.35
N THR A 133 4.64 -8.02 -12.30
CA THR A 133 3.41 -8.80 -12.12
C THR A 133 2.22 -7.89 -11.84
N CYS A 134 2.38 -6.90 -10.95
CA CYS A 134 1.34 -5.89 -10.68
C CYS A 134 0.94 -5.13 -11.95
N LEU A 135 1.91 -4.69 -12.76
CA LEU A 135 1.66 -3.98 -14.01
C LEU A 135 0.99 -4.86 -15.08
N ARG A 136 1.35 -6.14 -15.15
CA ARG A 136 0.67 -7.10 -16.03
C ARG A 136 -0.80 -7.27 -15.61
N ASN A 137 -1.05 -7.45 -14.32
CA ASN A 137 -2.41 -7.56 -13.80
C ASN A 137 -3.21 -6.27 -14.03
N ALA A 138 -2.57 -5.11 -13.89
CA ALA A 138 -3.18 -3.82 -14.18
C ALA A 138 -3.59 -3.71 -15.65
N ALA A 139 -2.77 -4.22 -16.58
CA ALA A 139 -3.09 -4.25 -18.00
C ALA A 139 -4.30 -5.15 -18.29
N VAL A 140 -4.38 -6.33 -17.66
CA VAL A 140 -5.52 -7.25 -17.78
C VAL A 140 -6.81 -6.58 -17.27
N LEU A 141 -6.80 -6.06 -16.04
CA LEU A 141 -7.96 -5.36 -15.47
C LEU A 141 -8.40 -4.17 -16.32
N ASN A 142 -7.46 -3.44 -16.91
CA ASN A 142 -7.77 -2.33 -17.79
C ASN A 142 -8.41 -2.81 -19.11
N TYR A 143 -7.92 -3.91 -19.68
CA TYR A 143 -8.51 -4.51 -20.87
C TYR A 143 -9.92 -5.03 -20.61
N GLU A 144 -10.12 -5.77 -19.52
CA GLU A 144 -11.44 -6.28 -19.10
C GLU A 144 -12.44 -5.12 -18.93
N ARG A 145 -12.08 -4.09 -18.15
CA ARG A 145 -12.94 -2.92 -17.94
C ARG A 145 -13.26 -2.20 -19.25
N ILE A 146 -12.28 -1.96 -20.13
CA ILE A 146 -12.52 -1.31 -21.43
C ILE A 146 -13.45 -2.16 -22.31
N SER A 147 -13.27 -3.48 -22.31
CA SER A 147 -14.10 -4.40 -23.10
C SER A 147 -15.56 -4.43 -22.62
N GLU A 148 -15.80 -4.28 -21.31
CA GLU A 148 -17.13 -4.13 -20.72
C GLU A 148 -17.78 -2.80 -21.13
N TYR A 149 -17.05 -1.67 -21.11
CA TYR A 149 -17.58 -0.39 -21.59
C TYR A 149 -17.91 -0.42 -23.09
N ALA A 150 -17.04 -1.01 -23.91
CA ALA A 150 -17.25 -1.11 -25.35
C ALA A 150 -18.47 -1.98 -25.71
N THR A 151 -18.75 -3.03 -24.92
CA THR A 151 -19.96 -3.85 -25.09
C THR A 151 -21.23 -3.13 -24.64
N ILE A 152 -21.17 -2.32 -23.58
CA ILE A 152 -22.30 -1.49 -23.14
C ILE A 152 -22.61 -0.39 -24.16
N GLU A 153 -21.60 0.32 -24.69
CA GLU A 153 -21.80 1.34 -25.74
C GLU A 153 -22.28 0.75 -27.08
N ALA A 154 -21.84 -0.46 -27.44
CA ALA A 154 -22.36 -1.15 -28.61
C ALA A 154 -23.84 -1.55 -28.46
N VAL A 155 -24.32 -1.81 -27.24
CA VAL A 155 -25.71 -2.14 -26.94
C VAL A 155 -26.59 -0.90 -26.78
N SER A 156 -26.05 0.20 -26.24
CA SER A 156 -26.76 1.48 -26.11
C SER A 156 -26.68 2.38 -27.35
N GLY A 157 -25.79 2.06 -28.30
CA GLY A 157 -25.50 2.83 -29.52
C GLY A 157 -26.36 2.53 -30.75
N PHE A 158 -27.47 1.78 -30.64
CA PHE A 158 -28.30 1.45 -31.81
C PHE A 158 -29.80 1.74 -31.61
N ARG A 159 -30.16 3.02 -31.48
CA ARG A 159 -31.46 3.52 -31.95
C ARG A 159 -31.50 5.05 -32.13
N ILE A 160 -31.04 5.53 -33.28
CA ILE A 160 -31.78 6.54 -34.06
C ILE A 160 -31.59 6.19 -35.53
N GLN A 161 -32.64 5.62 -36.14
CA GLN A 161 -32.81 5.57 -37.59
C GLN A 161 -32.86 7.00 -38.11
N GLY A 162 -32.20 7.25 -39.24
CA GLY A 162 -32.14 8.55 -39.87
C GLY A 162 -33.51 9.06 -40.32
N GLU A 163 -33.66 10.37 -40.26
CA GLU A 163 -34.52 11.11 -41.17
C GLU A 163 -33.71 12.28 -41.75
N CYS A 164 -33.82 12.43 -43.07
CA CYS A 164 -33.34 13.56 -43.85
C CYS A 164 -33.85 14.89 -43.26
N GLY A 165 -32.97 15.89 -43.19
CA GLY A 165 -33.35 17.28 -42.95
C GLY A 165 -32.25 18.25 -43.41
N PHE A 166 -32.51 18.92 -44.51
CA PHE A 166 -31.73 20.02 -45.09
C PHE A 166 -31.56 21.23 -44.12
N LEU A 167 -30.30 21.74 -43.99
CA LEU A 167 -29.82 23.15 -43.90
C LEU A 167 -30.51 24.19 -42.95
N PRO A 168 -29.97 25.43 -42.71
CA PRO A 168 -28.60 25.97 -42.82
C PRO A 168 -28.15 26.87 -41.61
N LEU A 169 -26.92 27.40 -41.75
CA LEU A 169 -26.19 28.47 -41.01
C LEU A 169 -25.44 28.08 -39.74
#